data_AF-A0A4V3GEV3-F1
#
_entry.id   AF-A0A4V3GEV3-F1
#
_cell.length_a   1.000
_cell.length_b   1.000
_cell.length_c   1.000
_cell.angle_alpha   90.00
_cell.angle_beta   90.00
_cell.angle_gamma   90.00
#
_symmetry.space_group_name_H-M   'P 1'
#
loop_
_entity.id
_entity.type
_entity.pdbx_description
1 polymer ?
#
loop_
_entity_poly.entity_id
_entity_poly.type
_entity_poly.pdbx_seq_one_letter_code
_entity_poly.pdbx_strand_id
1 'polypeptide(L)'
;MVPSVRSLPDPGALAAHLTGRYGLGFTGAVLLRSLVNDVYELAGDDGARYILKLYRYDGRHPDEIRWETGLSAHLRSAGVLVPSVLPLLDGDTVGLLETPEGPRTFTLSSYVEGSKPERPFTDGLYAAFGAQLAAFHNAAGNYTSPYFRRPADVVHRLDEPLEQILAVDNSEENLLRSLADAVRNNLAQYPKAGTCHGDVTLDNVLLTEQGLLLLDFDLAAVGPLAADFTGVATTPHWEAFKAGYGAITAEDEAAIPYLQVVGSIFNLRFHLVDKPRFRGTESRAEGWAAAELDGLRAAAAVLL
;
A
#
# COMPACT_ATOMS: atom_id res chain seq x y z
N MET A 1 4.51 -26.48 -22.30
CA MET A 1 4.09 -26.13 -20.94
C MET A 1 3.10 -24.98 -21.07
N VAL A 2 1.94 -25.06 -20.41
CA VAL A 2 0.97 -23.95 -20.41
C VAL A 2 1.46 -22.92 -19.37
N PRO A 3 1.52 -21.62 -19.69
CA PRO A 3 1.93 -20.60 -18.72
C PRO A 3 1.02 -20.60 -17.49
N SER A 4 1.61 -20.51 -16.29
CA SER A 4 0.87 -20.31 -15.04
C SER A 4 0.64 -18.83 -14.81
N VAL A 5 -0.52 -18.46 -14.25
CA VAL A 5 -0.85 -17.06 -13.89
C VAL A 5 -0.52 -16.78 -12.42
N ARG A 6 -0.54 -17.81 -11.58
CA ARG A 6 -0.25 -17.74 -10.15
C ARG A 6 0.19 -19.11 -9.65
N SER A 7 1.21 -19.14 -8.81
CA SER A 7 1.57 -20.29 -8.00
C SER A 7 1.75 -19.89 -6.53
N LEU A 8 1.68 -20.89 -5.65
CA LEU A 8 2.03 -20.74 -4.23
C LEU A 8 3.19 -21.67 -3.93
N PRO A 9 4.40 -21.12 -3.64
CA PRO A 9 5.51 -21.93 -3.17
C PRO A 9 5.16 -22.68 -1.88
N ASP A 10 5.60 -23.94 -1.80
CA ASP A 10 5.55 -24.72 -0.56
C ASP A 10 6.37 -24.00 0.53
N PRO A 11 5.81 -23.78 1.74
CA PRO A 11 6.52 -23.06 2.80
C PRO A 11 7.87 -23.70 3.18
N GLY A 12 7.95 -25.03 3.27
CA GLY A 12 9.17 -25.73 3.66
C GLY A 12 10.28 -25.61 2.60
N ALA A 13 9.91 -25.76 1.33
CA ALA A 13 10.83 -25.55 0.21
C ALA A 13 11.30 -24.09 0.14
N LEU A 14 10.43 -23.14 0.44
CA LEU A 14 10.75 -21.71 0.48
C LEU A 14 11.75 -21.39 1.59
N ALA A 15 11.52 -21.88 2.81
CA ALA A 15 12.45 -21.74 3.93
C ALA A 15 13.85 -22.27 3.57
N ALA A 16 13.91 -23.49 3.02
CA ALA A 16 15.17 -24.12 2.61
C ALA A 16 15.90 -23.30 1.52
N HIS A 17 15.17 -22.76 0.54
CA HIS A 17 15.75 -21.92 -0.50
C HIS A 17 16.34 -20.62 0.06
N LEU A 18 15.68 -20.00 1.02
CA LEU A 18 16.08 -18.71 1.57
C LEU A 18 17.29 -18.79 2.50
N THR A 19 17.56 -19.96 3.11
CA THR A 19 18.72 -20.16 3.99
C THR A 19 20.03 -19.73 3.32
N GLY A 20 20.28 -20.20 2.09
CA GLY A 20 21.49 -19.87 1.34
C GLY A 20 21.51 -18.44 0.78
N ARG A 21 20.38 -17.73 0.81
CA ARG A 21 20.23 -16.36 0.28
C ARG A 21 20.50 -15.29 1.34
N TYR A 22 20.18 -15.60 2.59
CA TYR A 22 20.35 -14.69 3.74
C TYR A 22 21.47 -15.12 4.69
N GLY A 23 21.98 -16.36 4.59
CA GLY A 23 22.93 -16.90 5.57
C GLY A 23 22.31 -17.12 6.96
N LEU A 24 20.99 -17.28 7.01
CA LEU A 24 20.19 -17.51 8.22
C LEU A 24 19.52 -18.88 8.13
N GLY A 25 19.54 -19.67 9.19
CA GLY A 25 18.80 -20.94 9.22
C GLY A 25 17.32 -20.70 9.45
N PHE A 26 16.46 -21.29 8.63
CA PHE A 26 15.01 -21.28 8.85
C PHE A 26 14.53 -22.68 9.26
N THR A 27 13.85 -22.76 10.40
CA THR A 27 13.36 -24.00 11.01
C THR A 27 11.90 -24.30 10.67
N GLY A 28 11.17 -23.30 10.16
CA GLY A 28 9.77 -23.45 9.75
C GLY A 28 9.29 -22.28 8.93
N ALA A 29 8.19 -22.49 8.20
CA ALA A 29 7.51 -21.47 7.43
C ALA A 29 6.01 -21.74 7.37
N VAL A 30 5.22 -20.69 7.39
CA VAL A 30 3.76 -20.76 7.22
C VAL A 30 3.28 -19.63 6.31
N LEU A 31 2.35 -19.94 5.42
CA LEU A 31 1.66 -18.93 4.62
C LEU A 31 0.67 -18.19 5.53
N LEU A 32 0.91 -16.90 5.79
CA LEU A 32 0.01 -16.06 6.58
C LEU A 32 -1.16 -15.54 5.76
N ARG A 33 -0.87 -15.07 4.55
CA ARG A 33 -1.85 -14.40 3.71
C ARG A 33 -1.49 -14.54 2.24
N SER A 34 -2.49 -14.79 1.41
CA SER A 34 -2.35 -14.87 -0.04
C SER A 34 -3.44 -14.02 -0.69
N LEU A 35 -3.10 -12.77 -1.00
CA LEU A 35 -3.99 -11.78 -1.63
C LEU A 35 -3.36 -11.27 -2.93
N VAL A 36 -2.95 -9.99 -2.97
CA VAL A 36 -2.16 -9.39 -4.06
C VAL A 36 -0.76 -9.98 -4.05
N ASN A 37 -0.10 -9.92 -2.89
CA ASN A 37 1.18 -10.57 -2.62
C ASN A 37 0.97 -11.78 -1.71
N ASP A 38 1.91 -12.72 -1.74
CA ASP A 38 1.92 -13.86 -0.81
C ASP A 38 2.87 -13.53 0.34
N VAL A 39 2.39 -13.67 1.57
CA VAL A 39 3.11 -13.29 2.79
C VAL A 39 3.27 -14.53 3.66
N TYR A 40 4.51 -14.83 4.02
CA TYR A 40 4.89 -15.97 4.84
C TYR A 40 5.58 -15.51 6.12
N GLU A 41 5.32 -16.21 7.22
CA GLU A 41 6.12 -16.11 8.44
C GLU A 41 7.16 -17.22 8.43
N LEU A 42 8.42 -16.88 8.70
CA LEU A 42 9.54 -17.81 8.83
C LEU A 42 10.02 -17.83 10.27
N ALA A 43 10.25 -19.01 10.83
CA ALA A 43 10.91 -19.20 12.11
C ALA A 43 12.42 -19.40 11.87
N GLY A 44 13.26 -18.59 12.50
CA GLY A 44 14.72 -18.74 12.47
C GLY A 44 15.22 -19.82 13.44
N ASP A 45 16.41 -20.35 13.20
CA ASP A 45 17.13 -21.21 14.15
C ASP A 45 17.74 -20.42 15.31
N ASP A 46 17.88 -19.11 15.15
CA ASP A 46 18.21 -18.11 16.17
C ASP A 46 17.05 -17.82 17.15
N GLY A 47 15.86 -18.41 16.91
CA GLY A 47 14.65 -18.17 17.68
C GLY A 47 13.90 -16.88 17.30
N ALA A 48 14.38 -16.12 16.31
CA ALA A 48 13.69 -14.96 15.78
C ALA A 48 12.61 -15.36 14.75
N ARG A 49 11.75 -14.40 14.42
CA ARG A 49 10.72 -14.56 13.40
C ARG A 49 10.89 -13.53 12.30
N TYR A 50 10.48 -13.89 11.10
CA TYR A 50 10.64 -13.06 9.91
C TYR A 50 9.38 -13.07 9.06
N ILE A 51 9.15 -12.00 8.31
CA ILE A 51 8.06 -11.88 7.34
C ILE A 51 8.66 -11.79 5.95
N LEU A 52 8.39 -12.81 5.13
CA LEU A 52 8.69 -12.82 3.71
C LEU A 52 7.47 -12.31 2.93
N LYS A 53 7.67 -11.27 2.12
CA LYS A 53 6.68 -10.78 1.15
C LYS A 53 7.16 -11.19 -0.25
N LEU A 54 6.40 -12.07 -0.90
CA LEU A 54 6.61 -12.50 -2.28
C LEU A 54 5.62 -11.76 -3.19
N TYR A 55 6.15 -10.84 -3.99
CA TYR A 55 5.37 -9.97 -4.85
C TYR A 55 4.72 -10.76 -5.99
N ARG A 56 3.57 -10.29 -6.46
CA ARG A 56 2.91 -10.85 -7.65
C ARG A 56 3.84 -10.78 -8.86
N TYR A 57 3.83 -11.81 -9.71
CA TYR A 57 4.69 -11.90 -10.90
C TYR A 57 4.57 -10.71 -11.87
N ASP A 58 3.35 -10.29 -12.17
CA ASP A 58 3.05 -9.09 -12.98
C ASP A 58 2.64 -7.89 -12.10
N GLY A 59 3.19 -7.83 -10.87
CA GLY A 59 2.89 -6.81 -9.87
C GLY A 59 3.73 -5.55 -10.05
N ARG A 60 4.92 -5.53 -9.43
CA ARG A 60 5.84 -4.39 -9.45
C ARG A 60 7.17 -4.76 -10.08
N HIS A 61 7.77 -3.79 -10.77
CA HIS A 61 9.14 -3.95 -11.24
C HIS A 61 10.10 -4.04 -10.04
N PRO A 62 11.18 -4.86 -10.09
CA PRO A 62 12.12 -4.99 -8.98
C PRO A 62 12.69 -3.66 -8.46
N ASP A 63 12.92 -2.68 -9.33
CA ASP A 63 13.40 -1.35 -8.92
C ASP A 63 12.37 -0.57 -8.09
N GLU A 64 11.07 -0.72 -8.37
CA GLU A 64 10.03 -0.09 -7.54
C GLU A 64 9.98 -0.69 -6.13
N ILE A 65 10.36 -1.97 -6.01
CA ILE A 65 10.45 -2.68 -4.73
C ILE A 65 11.74 -2.28 -4.01
N ARG A 66 12.85 -2.06 -4.73
CA ARG A 66 14.08 -1.49 -4.13
C ARG A 66 13.88 -0.06 -3.64
N TRP A 67 13.06 0.71 -4.34
CA TRP A 67 12.61 2.02 -3.85
C TRP A 67 11.79 1.89 -2.57
N GLU A 68 10.87 0.91 -2.49
CA GLU A 68 10.06 0.63 -1.29
C GLU A 68 10.93 0.24 -0.07
N THR A 69 11.85 -0.70 -0.26
CA THR A 69 12.74 -1.14 0.83
C THR A 69 13.73 -0.05 1.24
N GLY A 70 14.20 0.76 0.27
CA GLY A 70 15.02 1.94 0.53
C GLY A 70 14.28 3.01 1.34
N LEU A 71 12.99 3.25 1.02
CA LEU A 71 12.14 4.14 1.82
C LEU A 71 12.01 3.62 3.25
N SER A 72 11.76 2.32 3.44
CA SER A 72 11.69 1.71 4.77
C SER A 72 12.98 1.91 5.57
N ALA A 73 14.14 1.69 4.95
CA ALA A 73 15.44 1.91 5.58
C ALA A 73 15.66 3.38 5.96
N HIS A 74 15.29 4.32 5.07
CA HIS A 74 15.37 5.76 5.32
C HIS A 74 14.49 6.18 6.50
N LEU A 75 13.22 5.77 6.51
CA LEU A 75 12.27 6.03 7.58
C LEU A 75 12.78 5.52 8.93
N ARG A 76 13.29 4.28 8.95
CA ARG A 76 13.88 3.69 10.14
C ARG A 76 15.08 4.49 10.64
N SER A 77 15.96 4.94 9.73
CA SER A 77 17.11 5.77 10.10
C SER A 77 16.72 7.13 10.70
N ALA A 78 15.54 7.64 10.32
CA ALA A 78 14.94 8.85 10.86
C ALA A 78 14.14 8.64 12.15
N GLY A 79 14.10 7.40 12.68
CA GLY A 79 13.41 7.05 13.92
C GLY A 79 11.92 6.72 13.77
N VAL A 80 11.41 6.64 12.54
CA VAL A 80 10.02 6.20 12.29
C VAL A 80 9.93 4.70 12.54
N LEU A 81 8.94 4.30 13.34
CA LEU A 81 8.66 2.89 13.64
C LEU A 81 8.13 2.18 12.38
N VAL A 82 8.99 1.38 11.76
CA VAL A 82 8.74 0.54 10.58
C VAL A 82 9.51 -0.79 10.70
N PRO A 83 9.07 -1.89 10.05
CA PRO A 83 9.80 -3.15 10.06
C PRO A 83 11.20 -3.01 9.45
N SER A 84 12.18 -3.73 10.01
CA SER A 84 13.52 -3.78 9.43
C SER A 84 13.53 -4.73 8.24
N VAL A 85 13.87 -4.24 7.05
CA VAL A 85 14.11 -5.09 5.87
C VAL A 85 15.53 -5.65 5.95
N LEU A 86 15.68 -6.96 5.74
CA LEU A 86 16.96 -7.64 5.76
C LEU A 86 17.56 -7.70 4.35
N PRO A 87 18.85 -7.37 4.18
CA PRO A 87 19.55 -7.58 2.93
C PRO A 87 19.88 -9.06 2.72
N LEU A 88 19.95 -9.46 1.47
CA LEU A 88 20.58 -10.68 1.00
C LEU A 88 22.09 -10.65 1.23
N LEU A 89 22.76 -11.79 1.05
CA LEU A 89 24.22 -11.90 1.20
C LEU A 89 25.02 -11.01 0.25
N ASP A 90 24.46 -10.62 -0.88
CA ASP A 90 25.07 -9.67 -1.83
C ASP A 90 24.84 -8.20 -1.46
N GLY A 91 24.08 -7.94 -0.39
CA GLY A 91 23.75 -6.60 0.09
C GLY A 91 22.48 -5.98 -0.52
N ASP A 92 21.87 -6.61 -1.53
CA ASP A 92 20.59 -6.15 -2.07
C ASP A 92 19.45 -6.50 -1.11
N THR A 93 18.38 -5.70 -1.08
CA THR A 93 17.19 -5.97 -0.25
C THR A 93 16.11 -6.72 -1.01
N VAL A 94 16.34 -6.96 -2.30
CA VAL A 94 15.36 -7.50 -3.24
C VAL A 94 15.91 -8.75 -3.92
N GLY A 95 15.25 -9.88 -3.71
CA GLY A 95 15.60 -11.15 -4.32
C GLY A 95 14.63 -11.58 -5.41
N LEU A 96 15.09 -12.43 -6.33
CA LEU A 96 14.25 -13.13 -7.29
C LEU A 96 14.11 -14.61 -6.91
N LEU A 97 12.89 -15.12 -6.98
CA LEU A 97 12.51 -16.51 -6.82
C LEU A 97 11.93 -17.02 -8.14
N GLU A 98 12.53 -18.07 -8.70
CA GLU A 98 11.98 -18.73 -9.89
C GLU A 98 10.67 -19.45 -9.55
N THR A 99 9.60 -19.11 -10.26
CA THR A 99 8.27 -19.74 -10.10
C THR A 99 7.71 -20.16 -11.47
N PRO A 100 6.68 -21.04 -11.52
CA PRO A 100 6.07 -21.48 -12.78
C PRO A 100 5.57 -20.38 -13.71
N GLU A 101 5.17 -19.23 -13.16
CA GLU A 101 4.77 -18.04 -13.91
C GLU A 101 5.97 -17.20 -14.40
N GLY A 102 7.14 -17.36 -13.77
CA GLY A 102 8.39 -16.65 -14.04
C GLY A 102 9.06 -16.15 -12.75
N PRO A 103 10.13 -15.33 -12.82
CA PRO A 103 10.80 -14.83 -11.63
C PRO A 103 9.90 -13.86 -10.86
N ARG A 104 9.65 -14.16 -9.58
CA ARG A 104 8.91 -13.31 -8.65
C ARG A 104 9.86 -12.66 -7.66
N THR A 105 9.64 -11.37 -7.43
CA THR A 105 10.43 -10.60 -6.49
C THR A 105 10.03 -10.90 -5.04
N PHE A 106 10.99 -10.96 -4.12
CA PHE A 106 10.72 -11.07 -2.69
C PHE A 106 11.58 -10.14 -1.84
N THR A 107 11.07 -9.83 -0.65
CA THR A 107 11.78 -9.11 0.42
C THR A 107 11.57 -9.84 1.74
N LEU A 108 12.58 -9.82 2.62
CA LEU A 108 12.47 -10.35 3.98
C LEU A 108 12.53 -9.20 4.99
N SER A 109 11.68 -9.24 6.00
CA SER A 109 11.70 -8.27 7.09
C SER A 109 11.66 -8.98 8.44
N SER A 110 12.15 -8.31 9.48
CA SER A 110 12.00 -8.78 10.87
C SER A 110 10.52 -8.83 11.23
N TYR A 111 10.09 -9.89 11.90
CA TYR A 111 8.79 -9.89 12.56
C TYR A 111 8.77 -8.81 13.66
N VAL A 112 7.65 -8.12 13.79
CA VAL A 112 7.45 -7.09 14.81
C VAL A 112 6.41 -7.59 15.79
N GLU A 113 6.76 -7.67 17.07
CA GLU A 113 5.80 -7.95 18.14
C GLU A 113 4.85 -6.75 18.31
N GLY A 114 3.56 -7.03 18.29
CA GLY A 114 2.52 -6.03 18.43
C GLY A 114 1.14 -6.61 18.12
N SER A 115 0.11 -5.81 18.32
CA SER A 115 -1.28 -6.17 18.01
C SER A 115 -1.89 -5.22 16.98
N LYS A 116 -2.94 -5.68 16.31
CA LYS A 116 -3.78 -4.77 15.53
C LYS A 116 -4.58 -3.87 16.47
N PRO A 117 -4.76 -2.58 16.15
CA PRO A 117 -5.74 -1.77 16.87
C PRO A 117 -7.13 -2.41 16.79
N GLU A 118 -7.81 -2.55 17.93
CA GLU A 118 -9.13 -3.18 18.02
C GLU A 118 -10.22 -2.16 18.36
N ARG A 119 -11.48 -2.49 18.01
CA ARG A 119 -12.64 -1.67 18.35
C ARG A 119 -12.99 -1.79 19.84
N PRO A 120 -13.58 -0.75 20.47
CA PRO A 120 -13.87 0.56 19.89
C PRO A 120 -12.62 1.41 19.70
N PHE A 121 -12.50 2.04 18.53
CA PHE A 121 -11.42 2.99 18.30
C PHE A 121 -11.64 4.28 19.09
N THR A 122 -10.55 4.97 19.42
CA THR A 122 -10.56 6.13 20.31
C THR A 122 -9.87 7.33 19.66
N ASP A 123 -10.22 8.53 20.10
CA ASP A 123 -9.52 9.75 19.70
C ASP A 123 -8.02 9.69 20.01
N GLY A 124 -7.64 9.07 21.14
CA GLY A 124 -6.24 8.89 21.51
C GLY A 124 -5.46 8.02 20.50
N LEU A 125 -6.08 6.95 19.99
CA LEU A 125 -5.50 6.12 18.93
C LEU A 125 -5.31 6.93 17.65
N TYR A 126 -6.31 7.69 17.22
CA TYR A 126 -6.23 8.48 15.99
C TYR A 126 -5.29 9.68 16.10
N ALA A 127 -5.16 10.30 17.27
CA ALA A 127 -4.13 11.30 17.53
C ALA A 127 -2.73 10.70 17.44
N ALA A 128 -2.49 9.53 18.04
CA ALA A 128 -1.22 8.81 17.86
C ALA A 128 -0.97 8.43 16.40
N PHE A 129 -2.02 8.06 15.65
CA PHE A 129 -1.92 7.71 14.24
C PHE A 129 -1.56 8.93 13.37
N GLY A 130 -2.19 10.08 13.64
CA GLY A 130 -1.84 11.34 12.98
C GLY A 130 -0.39 11.75 13.25
N ALA A 131 0.07 11.63 14.50
CA ALA A 131 1.47 11.91 14.85
C ALA A 131 2.45 10.97 14.12
N GLN A 132 2.11 9.69 14.01
CA GLN A 132 2.93 8.71 13.31
C GLN A 132 3.00 8.97 11.79
N LEU A 133 1.88 9.36 11.16
CA LEU A 133 1.89 9.75 9.74
C LEU A 133 2.67 11.07 9.51
N ALA A 134 2.57 12.04 10.43
CA ALA A 134 3.37 13.25 10.34
C ALA A 134 4.88 12.94 10.42
N ALA A 135 5.29 12.03 11.31
CA ALA A 135 6.67 11.55 11.37
C ALA A 135 7.10 10.89 10.05
N PHE A 136 6.24 10.08 9.43
CA PHE A 136 6.47 9.50 8.11
C PHE A 136 6.66 10.57 7.03
N HIS A 137 5.72 11.51 6.87
CA HIS A 137 5.81 12.55 5.83
C HIS A 137 7.04 13.44 6.00
N ASN A 138 7.36 13.82 7.24
CA ASN A 138 8.55 14.64 7.54
C ASN A 138 9.85 13.89 7.19
N ALA A 139 9.96 12.62 7.60
CA ALA A 139 11.13 11.81 7.31
C ALA A 139 11.27 11.52 5.81
N ALA A 140 10.17 11.21 5.13
CA ALA A 140 10.18 10.87 3.71
C ALA A 140 10.36 12.08 2.78
N GLY A 141 10.21 13.31 3.29
CA GLY A 141 10.28 14.55 2.51
C GLY A 141 11.64 14.81 1.84
N ASN A 142 12.72 14.21 2.34
CA ASN A 142 14.05 14.29 1.72
C ASN A 142 14.56 12.94 1.20
N TYR A 143 13.70 11.91 1.14
CA TYR A 143 14.09 10.61 0.63
C TYR A 143 14.37 10.69 -0.88
N THR A 144 15.56 10.25 -1.27
CA THR A 144 15.96 10.11 -2.68
C THR A 144 16.41 8.68 -2.93
N SER A 145 16.11 8.15 -4.10
CA SER A 145 16.48 6.79 -4.49
C SER A 145 17.09 6.79 -5.89
N PRO A 146 18.10 5.96 -6.16
CA PRO A 146 18.56 5.71 -7.52
C PRO A 146 17.58 4.83 -8.32
N TYR A 147 16.64 4.17 -7.64
CA TYR A 147 15.65 3.30 -8.25
C TYR A 147 14.38 4.07 -8.61
N PHE A 148 13.73 3.64 -9.69
CA PHE A 148 12.49 4.24 -10.13
C PHE A 148 11.30 3.76 -9.29
N ARG A 149 10.40 4.69 -8.97
CA ARG A 149 9.06 4.41 -8.44
C ARG A 149 8.05 5.18 -9.27
N ARG A 150 7.01 4.49 -9.76
CA ARG A 150 5.92 5.17 -10.46
C ARG A 150 5.22 6.13 -9.48
N PRO A 151 5.09 7.43 -9.83
CA PRO A 151 4.44 8.40 -8.95
C PRO A 151 2.95 8.09 -8.77
N ALA A 152 2.39 8.53 -7.66
CA ALA A 152 0.95 8.50 -7.38
C ALA A 152 0.28 9.82 -7.81
N ASP A 153 0.62 10.31 -9.01
CA ASP A 153 0.02 11.51 -9.59
C ASP A 153 -1.37 11.21 -10.21
N VAL A 154 -2.03 12.26 -10.69
CA VAL A 154 -3.35 12.15 -11.33
C VAL A 154 -3.31 11.25 -12.57
N VAL A 155 -2.23 11.27 -13.35
CA VAL A 155 -2.12 10.42 -14.54
C VAL A 155 -2.20 8.93 -14.15
N HIS A 156 -1.39 8.52 -13.19
CA HIS A 156 -1.27 7.11 -12.82
C HIS A 156 -2.36 6.63 -11.84
N ARG A 157 -2.98 7.54 -11.06
CA ARG A 157 -4.02 7.19 -10.07
C ARG A 157 -5.44 7.48 -10.53
N LEU A 158 -5.64 8.31 -11.56
CA LEU A 158 -6.97 8.64 -12.09
C LEU A 158 -7.10 8.29 -13.58
N ASP A 159 -6.23 8.85 -14.44
CA ASP A 159 -6.42 8.79 -15.89
C ASP A 159 -6.22 7.37 -16.45
N GLU A 160 -5.11 6.72 -16.12
CA GLU A 160 -4.86 5.33 -16.55
C GLU A 160 -5.91 4.35 -15.97
N PRO A 161 -6.24 4.39 -14.67
CA PRO A 161 -7.29 3.52 -14.12
C PRO A 161 -8.66 3.73 -14.76
N LEU A 162 -9.04 4.98 -15.03
CA LEU A 162 -10.30 5.32 -15.69
C LEU A 162 -10.41 4.62 -17.05
N GLU A 163 -9.43 4.80 -17.92
CA GLU A 163 -9.48 4.20 -19.26
C GLU A 163 -9.47 2.66 -19.20
N GLN A 164 -8.80 2.07 -18.20
CA GLN A 164 -8.82 0.62 -18.00
C GLN A 164 -10.18 0.10 -17.51
N ILE A 165 -10.90 0.86 -16.68
CA ILE A 165 -12.28 0.54 -16.31
C ILE A 165 -13.17 0.59 -17.55
N LEU A 166 -13.12 1.68 -18.31
CA LEU A 166 -13.99 1.89 -19.47
C LEU A 166 -13.75 0.88 -20.59
N ALA A 167 -12.55 0.29 -20.66
CA ALA A 167 -12.24 -0.80 -21.57
C ALA A 167 -12.95 -2.13 -21.22
N VAL A 168 -13.39 -2.31 -19.98
CA VAL A 168 -14.07 -3.55 -19.52
C VAL A 168 -15.53 -3.35 -19.14
N ASP A 169 -15.91 -2.13 -18.71
CA ASP A 169 -17.26 -1.74 -18.33
C ASP A 169 -17.43 -0.22 -18.50
N ASN A 170 -18.28 0.20 -19.44
CA ASN A 170 -18.56 1.60 -19.74
C ASN A 170 -19.97 2.05 -19.31
N SER A 171 -20.66 1.25 -18.48
CA SER A 171 -22.02 1.58 -18.03
C SER A 171 -22.12 2.91 -17.27
N GLU A 172 -21.03 3.34 -16.63
CA GLU A 172 -20.94 4.56 -15.82
C GLU A 172 -20.00 5.60 -16.44
N GLU A 173 -19.75 5.54 -17.76
CA GLU A 173 -18.76 6.39 -18.44
C GLU A 173 -18.95 7.89 -18.16
N ASN A 174 -20.18 8.39 -18.30
CA ASN A 174 -20.47 9.81 -18.09
C ASN A 174 -20.17 10.24 -16.65
N LEU A 175 -20.53 9.42 -15.66
CA LEU A 175 -20.27 9.69 -14.24
C LEU A 175 -18.76 9.76 -13.99
N LEU A 176 -18.03 8.74 -14.41
CA LEU A 176 -16.60 8.61 -14.16
C LEU A 176 -15.79 9.72 -14.85
N ARG A 177 -16.12 10.05 -16.11
CA ARG A 177 -15.46 11.14 -16.84
C ARG A 177 -15.74 12.51 -16.21
N SER A 178 -16.98 12.78 -15.80
CA SER A 178 -17.35 14.05 -15.16
C SER A 178 -16.62 14.25 -13.83
N LEU A 179 -16.56 13.20 -13.01
CA LEU A 179 -15.79 13.19 -11.76
C LEU A 179 -14.29 13.39 -12.02
N ALA A 180 -13.73 12.70 -13.01
CA ALA A 180 -12.32 12.85 -13.36
C ALA A 180 -11.98 14.29 -13.81
N ASP A 181 -12.86 14.93 -14.58
CA ASP A 181 -12.70 16.34 -14.97
C ASP A 181 -12.75 17.27 -13.76
N ALA A 182 -13.68 17.04 -12.82
CA ALA A 182 -13.75 17.80 -11.58
C ALA A 182 -12.47 17.64 -10.73
N VAL A 183 -11.93 16.43 -10.64
CA VAL A 183 -10.64 16.16 -9.97
C VAL A 183 -9.50 16.92 -10.63
N ARG A 184 -9.36 16.83 -11.96
CA ARG A 184 -8.27 17.53 -12.68
C ARG A 184 -8.31 19.03 -12.45
N ASN A 185 -9.50 19.63 -12.53
CA ASN A 185 -9.68 21.07 -12.35
C ASN A 185 -9.31 21.55 -10.94
N ASN A 186 -9.67 20.77 -9.91
CA ASN A 186 -9.45 21.19 -8.51
C ASN A 186 -8.05 20.82 -8.00
N LEU A 187 -7.47 19.70 -8.44
CA LEU A 187 -6.14 19.30 -8.01
C LEU A 187 -5.01 20.00 -8.79
N ALA A 188 -5.29 20.63 -9.93
CA ALA A 188 -4.28 21.38 -10.70
C ALA A 188 -3.58 22.48 -9.88
N GLN A 189 -4.23 22.98 -8.82
CA GLN A 189 -3.70 24.05 -7.96
C GLN A 189 -3.18 23.53 -6.61
N TYR A 190 -3.30 22.24 -6.31
CA TYR A 190 -2.88 21.69 -5.03
C TYR A 190 -1.35 21.64 -4.93
N PRO A 191 -0.72 22.40 -4.01
CA PRO A 191 0.72 22.68 -4.12
C PRO A 191 1.60 21.65 -3.40
N LYS A 192 1.04 20.75 -2.59
CA LYS A 192 1.81 19.88 -1.69
C LYS A 192 1.96 18.46 -2.23
N ALA A 193 3.04 18.23 -2.96
CA ALA A 193 3.48 16.90 -3.32
C ALA A 193 4.59 16.42 -2.38
N GLY A 194 4.60 15.12 -2.09
CA GLY A 194 5.63 14.47 -1.29
C GLY A 194 5.47 12.96 -1.32
N THR A 195 6.33 12.24 -0.60
CA THR A 195 6.21 10.79 -0.48
C THR A 195 5.02 10.44 0.42
N CYS A 196 3.95 9.92 -0.18
CA CYS A 196 2.78 9.38 0.50
C CYS A 196 3.01 7.91 0.85
N HIS A 197 2.36 7.43 1.91
CA HIS A 197 2.20 6.01 2.21
C HIS A 197 1.25 5.33 1.21
N GLY A 198 0.19 6.02 0.79
CA GLY A 198 -0.76 5.56 -0.23
C GLY A 198 -1.77 4.51 0.23
N ASP A 199 -1.76 4.11 1.51
CA ASP A 199 -2.73 3.17 2.11
C ASP A 199 -2.84 3.36 3.64
N VAL A 200 -3.18 4.58 4.04
CA VAL A 200 -3.27 4.97 5.45
C VAL A 200 -4.56 4.43 6.08
N THR A 201 -4.45 3.21 6.62
CA THR A 201 -5.54 2.51 7.31
C THR A 201 -5.03 1.86 8.59
N LEU A 202 -5.90 1.59 9.57
CA LEU A 202 -5.51 0.87 10.79
C LEU A 202 -5.10 -0.59 10.49
N ASP A 203 -5.49 -1.14 9.34
CA ASP A 203 -5.04 -2.45 8.87
C ASP A 203 -3.53 -2.47 8.54
N ASN A 204 -2.93 -1.31 8.27
CA ASN A 204 -1.50 -1.13 8.01
C ASN A 204 -0.75 -0.54 9.22
N VAL A 205 -1.31 -0.69 10.42
CA VAL A 205 -0.67 -0.27 11.67
C VAL A 205 -0.52 -1.47 12.62
N LEU A 206 0.54 -1.47 13.43
CA LEU A 206 0.64 -2.30 14.64
C LEU A 206 0.81 -1.41 15.86
N LEU A 207 0.13 -1.77 16.94
CA LEU A 207 0.40 -1.23 18.26
C LEU A 207 1.53 -2.06 18.90
N THR A 208 2.68 -1.44 19.10
CA THR A 208 3.85 -2.03 19.77
C THR A 208 4.08 -1.35 21.12
N GLU A 209 5.01 -1.87 21.91
CA GLU A 209 5.42 -1.22 23.18
C GLU A 209 6.02 0.18 22.97
N GLN A 210 6.55 0.47 21.78
CA GLN A 210 7.18 1.74 21.42
C GLN A 210 6.19 2.74 20.80
N GLY A 211 4.98 2.29 20.43
CA GLY A 211 3.96 3.11 19.80
C GLY A 211 3.36 2.47 18.56
N LEU A 212 2.80 3.30 17.68
CA LEU A 212 2.24 2.81 16.42
C LEU A 212 3.35 2.63 15.39
N LEU A 213 3.45 1.42 14.83
CA LEU A 213 4.36 1.08 13.74
C LEU A 213 3.59 1.01 12.43
N LEU A 214 4.13 1.64 11.38
CA LEU A 214 3.55 1.62 10.03
C LEU A 214 4.02 0.39 9.26
N LEU A 215 3.10 -0.21 8.51
CA LEU A 215 3.33 -1.38 7.66
C LEU A 215 2.99 -1.08 6.20
N ASP A 216 3.53 -1.92 5.33
CA ASP A 216 3.12 -2.06 3.92
C ASP A 216 3.23 -0.78 3.07
N PHE A 217 4.43 -0.53 2.56
CA PHE A 217 4.71 0.58 1.65
C PHE A 217 4.49 0.20 0.17
N ASP A 218 3.70 -0.85 -0.09
CA ASP A 218 3.42 -1.31 -1.45
C ASP A 218 2.79 -0.21 -2.29
N LEU A 219 1.99 0.70 -1.71
CA LEU A 219 1.38 1.81 -2.44
C LEU A 219 2.11 3.15 -2.28
N ALA A 220 3.21 3.21 -1.52
CA ALA A 220 3.91 4.45 -1.22
C ALA A 220 4.56 5.06 -2.46
N ALA A 221 4.37 6.34 -2.73
CA ALA A 221 4.96 6.98 -3.89
C ALA A 221 4.91 8.50 -3.74
N VAL A 222 5.67 9.21 -4.57
CA VAL A 222 5.53 10.66 -4.65
C VAL A 222 4.16 11.01 -5.24
N GLY A 223 3.37 11.80 -4.51
CA GLY A 223 2.02 12.21 -4.90
C GLY A 223 1.46 13.30 -3.99
N PRO A 224 0.17 13.63 -4.10
CA PRO A 224 -0.49 14.62 -3.25
C PRO A 224 -0.55 14.14 -1.79
N LEU A 225 0.08 14.86 -0.85
CA LEU A 225 0.15 14.42 0.56
C LEU A 225 -1.24 14.25 1.21
N ALA A 226 -2.23 15.05 0.81
CA ALA A 226 -3.59 14.94 1.32
C ALA A 226 -4.29 13.63 0.92
N ALA A 227 -3.75 12.86 -0.03
CA ALA A 227 -4.28 11.55 -0.39
C ALA A 227 -4.28 10.59 0.79
N ASP A 228 -3.28 10.71 1.67
CA ASP A 228 -3.11 9.90 2.87
C ASP A 228 -4.09 10.27 3.99
N PHE A 229 -4.85 11.35 3.84
CA PHE A 229 -5.90 11.74 4.81
C PHE A 229 -7.28 11.21 4.44
N THR A 230 -7.48 10.80 3.18
CA THR A 230 -8.80 10.52 2.58
C THR A 230 -9.62 9.51 3.37
N GLY A 231 -8.99 8.40 3.80
CA GLY A 231 -9.64 7.37 4.60
C GLY A 231 -9.98 7.85 6.01
N VAL A 232 -9.04 8.55 6.67
CA VAL A 232 -9.18 8.97 8.06
C VAL A 232 -10.19 10.12 8.22
N ALA A 233 -10.28 11.00 7.22
CA ALA A 233 -11.22 12.14 7.22
C ALA A 233 -12.70 11.73 7.22
N THR A 234 -13.01 10.47 6.88
CA THR A 234 -14.38 9.93 6.94
C THR A 234 -14.75 9.36 8.31
N THR A 235 -13.79 9.28 9.23
CA THR A 235 -13.98 8.69 10.56
C THR A 235 -14.47 9.74 11.57
N PRO A 236 -15.18 9.34 12.65
CA PRO A 236 -15.56 10.28 13.71
C PRO A 236 -14.37 10.85 14.49
N HIS A 237 -13.16 10.32 14.25
CA HIS A 237 -11.91 10.69 14.93
C HIS A 237 -11.04 11.63 14.10
N TRP A 238 -11.56 12.21 13.00
CA TRP A 238 -10.81 13.11 12.12
C TRP A 238 -10.14 14.27 12.88
N GLU A 239 -10.88 14.92 13.78
CA GLU A 239 -10.34 16.05 14.57
C GLU A 239 -9.18 15.62 15.48
N ALA A 240 -9.27 14.42 16.07
CA ALA A 240 -8.19 13.88 16.89
C ALA A 240 -6.95 13.54 16.04
N PHE A 241 -7.17 12.95 14.86
CA PHE A 241 -6.09 12.71 13.90
C PHE A 241 -5.41 14.01 13.46
N LYS A 242 -6.17 15.04 13.13
CA LYS A 242 -5.63 16.38 12.81
C LYS A 242 -4.80 16.95 13.96
N ALA A 243 -5.30 16.85 15.19
CA ALA A 243 -4.58 17.32 16.36
C ALA A 243 -3.23 16.59 16.55
N GLY A 244 -3.19 15.29 16.25
CA GLY A 244 -1.97 14.49 16.29
C GLY A 244 -1.00 14.80 15.16
N TYR A 245 -1.50 14.96 13.93
CA TYR A 245 -0.69 15.27 12.76
C TYR A 245 -0.15 16.71 12.77
N GLY A 246 -0.96 17.65 13.27
CA GLY A 246 -0.63 19.06 13.41
C GLY A 246 -0.79 19.88 12.12
N ALA A 247 0.05 19.63 11.10
CA ALA A 247 0.21 20.51 9.94
C ALA A 247 -0.78 20.25 8.77
N ILE A 248 -2.08 20.06 9.07
CA ILE A 248 -3.13 19.94 8.04
C ILE A 248 -3.74 21.32 7.82
N THR A 249 -3.70 21.78 6.57
CA THR A 249 -4.18 23.11 6.15
C THR A 249 -5.56 23.03 5.50
N ALA A 250 -6.22 24.17 5.36
CA ALA A 250 -7.50 24.27 4.68
C ALA A 250 -7.40 23.84 3.20
N GLU A 251 -6.26 24.06 2.55
CA GLU A 251 -6.00 23.59 1.19
C GLU A 251 -5.92 22.06 1.11
N ASP A 252 -5.36 21.40 2.14
CA ASP A 252 -5.36 19.93 2.22
C ASP A 252 -6.79 19.41 2.38
N GLU A 253 -7.56 20.00 3.30
CA GLU A 253 -8.95 19.60 3.55
C GLU A 253 -9.84 19.81 2.32
N ALA A 254 -9.64 20.90 1.57
CA ALA A 254 -10.36 21.16 0.32
C ALA A 254 -10.03 20.15 -0.80
N ALA A 255 -8.83 19.56 -0.79
CA ALA A 255 -8.42 18.55 -1.77
C ALA A 255 -8.97 17.14 -1.46
N ILE A 256 -9.29 16.84 -0.20
CA ILE A 256 -9.69 15.50 0.25
C ILE A 256 -10.87 14.91 -0.56
N PRO A 257 -11.98 15.62 -0.81
CA PRO A 257 -13.10 15.03 -1.56
C PRO A 257 -12.72 14.60 -2.99
N TYR A 258 -11.86 15.36 -3.66
CA TYR A 258 -11.36 15.02 -4.99
C TYR A 258 -10.35 13.86 -4.94
N LEU A 259 -9.52 13.80 -3.91
CA LEU A 259 -8.57 12.69 -3.70
C LEU A 259 -9.28 11.39 -3.29
N GLN A 260 -10.43 11.47 -2.62
CA GLN A 260 -11.31 10.33 -2.39
C GLN A 260 -11.84 9.76 -3.72
N VAL A 261 -12.24 10.61 -4.67
CA VAL A 261 -12.63 10.17 -6.02
C VAL A 261 -11.46 9.46 -6.73
N VAL A 262 -10.24 10.00 -6.64
CA VAL A 262 -9.03 9.35 -7.18
C VAL A 262 -8.85 7.96 -6.58
N GLY A 263 -8.92 7.85 -5.25
CA GLY A 263 -8.82 6.57 -4.54
C GLY A 263 -9.90 5.57 -4.96
N SER A 264 -11.14 6.01 -5.05
CA SER A 264 -12.27 5.15 -5.45
C SER A 264 -12.15 4.68 -6.90
N ILE A 265 -11.73 5.52 -7.84
CA ILE A 265 -11.49 5.09 -9.23
C ILE A 265 -10.33 4.09 -9.29
N PHE A 266 -9.24 4.32 -8.55
CA PHE A 266 -8.12 3.40 -8.46
C PHE A 266 -8.53 2.03 -7.90
N ASN A 267 -9.31 2.01 -6.82
CA ASN A 267 -9.84 0.79 -6.20
C ASN A 267 -10.86 0.08 -7.09
N LEU A 268 -11.78 0.82 -7.71
CA LEU A 268 -12.75 0.28 -8.66
C LEU A 268 -12.05 -0.45 -9.79
N ARG A 269 -10.99 0.15 -10.35
CA ARG A 269 -10.13 -0.48 -11.35
C ARG A 269 -9.47 -1.75 -10.82
N PHE A 270 -8.98 -1.76 -9.58
CA PHE A 270 -8.44 -2.97 -8.97
C PHE A 270 -9.49 -4.09 -8.90
N HIS A 271 -10.71 -3.80 -8.49
CA HIS A 271 -11.78 -4.78 -8.34
C HIS A 271 -12.37 -5.26 -9.68
N LEU A 272 -12.41 -4.41 -10.71
CA LEU A 272 -12.96 -4.76 -12.02
C LEU A 272 -11.92 -5.38 -12.96
N VAL A 273 -10.67 -4.94 -12.90
CA VAL A 273 -9.64 -5.28 -13.90
C VAL A 273 -8.60 -6.24 -13.32
N ASP A 274 -7.96 -5.89 -12.20
CA ASP A 274 -6.81 -6.64 -11.70
C ASP A 274 -7.19 -7.90 -10.95
N LYS A 275 -8.00 -7.75 -9.90
CA LYS A 275 -8.35 -8.84 -8.99
C LYS A 275 -8.95 -10.04 -9.74
N PRO A 276 -9.83 -9.85 -10.75
CA PRO A 276 -10.36 -10.97 -11.53
C PRO A 276 -9.31 -11.79 -12.27
N ARG A 277 -8.17 -11.19 -12.66
CA ARG A 277 -7.10 -11.90 -13.39
C ARG A 277 -6.42 -12.98 -12.56
N PHE A 278 -6.37 -12.82 -11.24
CA PHE A 278 -5.65 -13.73 -10.33
C PHE A 278 -6.52 -14.33 -9.21
N ARG A 279 -7.80 -13.94 -9.13
CA ARG A 279 -8.82 -14.49 -8.21
C ARG A 279 -10.08 -15.01 -8.92
N GLY A 280 -10.16 -14.91 -10.25
CA GLY A 280 -11.36 -15.25 -10.99
C GLY A 280 -12.42 -14.15 -10.96
N THR A 281 -13.36 -14.19 -11.90
CA THR A 281 -14.43 -13.20 -12.03
C THR A 281 -15.42 -13.21 -10.87
N GLU A 282 -15.49 -14.30 -10.11
CA GLU A 282 -16.24 -14.38 -8.84
C GLU A 282 -15.86 -13.29 -7.83
N SER A 283 -14.62 -12.80 -7.87
CA SER A 283 -14.16 -11.71 -7.00
C SER A 283 -14.93 -10.39 -7.20
N ARG A 284 -15.61 -10.21 -8.33
CA ARG A 284 -16.49 -9.07 -8.58
C ARG A 284 -17.78 -9.12 -7.73
N ALA A 285 -18.19 -10.31 -7.30
CA ALA A 285 -19.39 -10.50 -6.48
C ALA A 285 -19.17 -10.24 -4.98
N GLU A 286 -17.94 -9.90 -4.57
CA GLU A 286 -17.61 -9.60 -3.17
C GLU A 286 -18.17 -8.24 -2.67
N GLY A 287 -18.80 -7.45 -3.54
CA GLY A 287 -19.45 -6.18 -3.20
C GLY A 287 -18.54 -4.95 -3.22
N TRP A 288 -17.22 -5.12 -3.28
CA TRP A 288 -16.26 -4.00 -3.26
C TRP A 288 -16.42 -3.03 -4.44
N ALA A 289 -16.55 -3.53 -5.68
CA ALA A 289 -16.74 -2.68 -6.84
C ALA A 289 -18.06 -1.88 -6.78
N ALA A 290 -19.12 -2.50 -6.24
CA ALA A 290 -20.40 -1.82 -6.05
C ALA A 290 -20.29 -0.72 -4.99
N ALA A 291 -19.58 -0.97 -3.88
CA ALA A 291 -19.34 0.01 -2.84
C ALA A 291 -18.54 1.23 -3.35
N GLU A 292 -17.50 1.00 -4.16
CA GLU A 292 -16.74 2.11 -4.78
C GLU A 292 -17.61 2.93 -5.73
N LEU A 293 -18.46 2.27 -6.52
CA LEU A 293 -19.37 2.96 -7.43
C LEU A 293 -20.45 3.77 -6.70
N ASP A 294 -21.00 3.24 -5.62
CA ASP A 294 -21.96 3.96 -4.77
C ASP A 294 -21.30 5.18 -4.11
N GLY A 295 -20.04 5.05 -3.67
CA GLY A 295 -19.23 6.17 -3.19
C GLY A 295 -19.03 7.25 -4.26
N LEU A 296 -18.71 6.85 -5.49
CA LEU A 296 -18.54 7.77 -6.63
C LEU A 296 -19.86 8.49 -6.98
N ARG A 297 -21.00 7.80 -6.97
CA ARG A 297 -22.32 8.42 -7.17
C ARG A 297 -22.65 9.43 -6.07
N ALA A 298 -22.33 9.11 -4.82
CA ALA A 298 -22.52 10.04 -3.71
C ALA A 298 -21.60 11.27 -3.83
N ALA A 299 -20.34 11.07 -4.24
CA ALA A 299 -19.40 12.17 -4.48
C ALA A 299 -19.88 13.08 -5.62
N ALA A 300 -20.43 12.52 -6.70
CA ALA A 300 -20.95 13.30 -7.82
C ALA A 300 -22.11 14.21 -7.43
N ALA A 301 -22.96 13.81 -6.47
CA ALA A 301 -24.04 14.66 -5.97
C ALA A 301 -23.55 15.91 -5.20
N VAL A 302 -22.27 15.96 -4.84
CA VAL A 302 -21.65 17.04 -4.07
C VAL A 302 -20.63 17.83 -4.90
N LEU A 303 -19.90 17.16 -5.79
CA LEU A 303 -18.74 17.72 -6.50
C LEU A 303 -19.01 18.18 -7.93
N LEU A 304 -20.16 17.83 -8.51
CA LEU A 304 -20.61 18.22 -9.86
C LEU A 304 -21.83 19.14 -9.78
#